data_AF-A0A7C4HZX2-F1
#
_entry.id   AF-A0A7C4HZX2-F1
#
_cell.length_a   1.000
_cell.length_b   1.000
_cell.length_c   1.000
_cell.angle_alpha   90.00
_cell.angle_beta   90.00
_cell.angle_gamma   90.00
#
_symmetry.space_group_name_H-M   'P 1'
#
loop_
_entity.id
_entity.type
_entity.pdbx_description
1 polymer ?
#
loop_
_entity_poly.entity_id
_entity_poly.type
_entity_poly.pdbx_seq_one_letter_code
_entity_poly.pdbx_strand_id
1 'polypeptide(L)'
;MLVSGGAGFIDLHTVDNLLKHNYHVTMLEDLEPQVHEIRRKPLDHINKNATFIYGDVLNRELLKKTVQEVDTTVHLAAWSVLSIHAANKTLWKRTRSCLVKGIGHRLLDEVLEDLLGLCGT
;
A
#
# COMPACT_ATOMS: atom_id res chain seq x y z
N MET A 1 1.75 11.94 -5.39
CA MET A 1 2.45 10.64 -5.40
C MET A 1 1.66 9.65 -4.54
N LEU A 2 1.34 8.47 -5.08
CA LEU A 2 0.68 7.40 -4.34
C LEU A 2 1.72 6.46 -3.74
N VAL A 3 1.64 6.21 -2.44
CA VAL A 3 2.38 5.16 -1.74
C VAL A 3 1.36 4.11 -1.30
N SER A 4 1.42 2.91 -1.86
CA SER A 4 0.57 1.78 -1.43
C SER A 4 1.35 0.87 -0.49
N GLY A 5 0.71 0.33 0.55
CA GLY A 5 1.41 -0.47 1.56
C GLY A 5 2.05 0.34 2.67
N GLY A 6 1.32 1.31 3.23
CA GLY A 6 1.87 2.50 3.88
C GLY A 6 2.02 2.48 5.40
N ALA A 7 1.47 1.50 6.14
CA ALA A 7 1.44 1.60 7.61
C ALA A 7 2.48 0.72 8.34
N GLY A 8 3.37 0.05 7.60
CA GLY A 8 4.56 -0.60 8.14
C GLY A 8 5.62 0.39 8.64
N PHE A 9 6.71 -0.12 9.23
CA PHE A 9 7.77 0.73 9.80
C PHE A 9 8.58 1.47 8.72
N ILE A 10 8.90 0.80 7.61
CA ILE A 10 9.69 1.37 6.50
C ILE A 10 8.86 2.40 5.72
N ASP A 11 7.57 2.14 5.59
CA ASP A 11 6.67 2.91 4.74
C ASP A 11 6.36 4.29 5.35
N LEU A 12 6.15 4.35 6.67
CA LEU A 12 5.97 5.62 7.39
C LEU A 12 7.23 6.51 7.32
N HIS A 13 8.43 5.95 7.46
CA HIS A 13 9.67 6.72 7.30
C HIS A 13 9.86 7.23 5.88
N THR A 14 9.44 6.44 4.89
CA THR A 14 9.50 6.83 3.49
C THR A 14 8.54 7.99 3.21
N VAL A 15 7.30 7.90 3.70
CA VAL A 15 6.31 8.98 3.61
C VAL A 15 6.81 10.24 4.30
N ASP A 16 7.35 10.14 5.52
CA ASP A 16 7.93 11.30 6.22
C ASP A 16 9.06 11.96 5.43
N ASN A 17 9.93 11.17 4.80
CA ASN A 17 11.01 11.72 4.00
C ASN A 17 10.48 12.42 2.74
N LEU A 18 9.51 11.82 2.05
CA LEU A 18 8.88 12.42 0.88
C LEU A 18 8.20 13.75 1.24
N LEU A 19 7.46 13.80 2.35
CA LEU A 19 6.84 15.04 2.83
C LEU A 19 7.89 16.11 3.17
N LYS A 20 9.03 15.75 3.79
CA LYS A 20 10.14 16.69 4.06
C LYS A 20 10.74 17.29 2.80
N HIS A 21 10.65 16.59 1.67
CA HIS A 21 11.06 17.08 0.36
C HIS A 21 9.93 17.80 -0.41
N ASN A 22 8.84 18.17 0.26
CA ASN A 22 7.68 18.88 -0.28
C ASN A 22 6.88 18.12 -1.35
N TYR A 23 6.99 16.79 -1.37
CA TYR A 23 6.09 15.98 -2.20
C TYR A 23 4.70 15.90 -1.56
N HIS A 24 3.67 15.92 -2.41
CA HIS A 24 2.31 15.60 -1.99
C HIS A 24 2.13 14.08 -2.02
N VAL A 25 1.85 13.50 -0.85
CA VAL A 25 1.81 12.04 -0.66
C VAL A 25 0.41 11.59 -0.30
N THR A 26 -0.10 10.63 -1.05
CA THR A 26 -1.34 9.89 -0.78
C THR A 26 -0.96 8.47 -0.39
N MET A 27 -1.42 8.01 0.76
CA MET A 27 -1.20 6.65 1.26
C MET A 27 -2.44 5.80 1.03
N LEU A 28 -2.28 4.63 0.42
CA LEU A 28 -3.34 3.60 0.30
C LEU A 28 -2.97 2.39 1.17
N GLU A 29 -3.77 2.12 2.19
CA GLU A 29 -3.50 1.05 3.16
C GLU A 29 -4.78 0.45 3.75
N ASP A 30 -4.79 -0.87 3.94
CA ASP A 30 -5.95 -1.63 4.46
C ASP A 30 -5.93 -1.85 5.98
N LEU A 31 -4.88 -1.40 6.66
CA LEU A 31 -4.63 -1.57 8.09
C LEU A 31 -4.84 -3.01 8.58
N GLU A 32 -4.38 -4.01 7.83
CA GLU A 32 -4.49 -5.43 8.17
C GLU A 32 -4.15 -5.69 9.66
N PRO A 33 -5.11 -6.15 10.48
CA PRO A 33 -4.96 -6.27 11.93
C PRO A 33 -3.72 -7.04 12.36
N GLN A 34 -3.29 -8.07 11.63
CA GLN A 34 -2.09 -8.83 11.99
C GLN A 34 -0.80 -7.98 11.99
N VAL A 35 -0.73 -6.93 11.17
CA VAL A 35 0.41 -6.00 11.09
C VAL A 35 0.27 -4.90 12.14
N HIS A 36 -0.95 -4.53 12.48
CA HIS A 36 -1.28 -3.42 13.38
C HIS A 36 -1.69 -3.83 14.79
N GLU A 37 -1.82 -5.12 15.10
CA GLU A 37 -2.15 -5.63 16.45
C GLU A 37 -1.11 -5.16 17.48
N ILE A 38 0.14 -4.96 17.06
CA ILE A 38 1.21 -4.38 17.88
C ILE A 38 0.97 -2.89 18.17
N ARG A 39 0.23 -2.18 17.30
CA ARG A 39 -0.05 -0.75 17.38
C ARG A 39 -1.54 -0.51 17.65
N ARG A 40 -1.89 -0.27 18.93
CA ARG A 40 -3.28 0.00 19.37
C ARG A 40 -4.00 1.12 18.60
N LYS A 41 -3.26 2.03 17.94
CA LYS A 41 -3.77 3.13 17.12
C LYS A 41 -2.83 3.38 15.92
N PRO A 42 -2.95 2.63 14.82
CA PRO A 42 -2.02 2.75 13.70
C PRO A 42 -2.07 4.13 13.01
N LEU A 43 -3.23 4.81 13.07
CA LEU A 43 -3.43 6.15 12.52
C LEU A 43 -2.69 7.26 13.28
N ASP A 44 -2.38 7.08 14.57
CA ASP A 44 -1.69 8.10 15.38
C ASP A 44 -0.25 8.36 14.90
N HIS A 45 0.33 7.40 14.18
CA HIS A 45 1.69 7.47 13.64
C HIS A 45 1.73 7.95 12.18
N ILE A 46 0.57 8.18 11.56
CA ILE A 46 0.49 8.68 10.20
C ILE A 46 0.68 10.18 10.23
N ASN A 47 1.60 10.67 9.41
CA ASN A 47 1.83 12.09 9.25
C ASN A 47 0.58 12.76 8.68
N LYS A 48 0.02 13.73 9.41
CA LYS A 48 -1.23 14.41 9.04
C LYS A 48 -1.14 15.24 7.76
N ASN A 49 0.07 15.47 7.26
CA ASN A 49 0.31 16.15 5.99
C ASN A 49 0.23 15.20 4.79
N ALA A 50 0.17 13.88 5.00
CA ALA A 50 -0.18 12.93 3.96
C ALA A 50 -1.69 12.72 3.91
N THR A 51 -2.22 12.56 2.70
CA THR A 51 -3.59 12.10 2.49
C THR A 51 -3.66 10.61 2.78
N PHE A 52 -4.58 10.16 3.61
CA PHE A 52 -4.76 8.74 3.92
C PHE A 52 -6.04 8.19 3.29
N ILE A 53 -5.91 7.09 2.56
CA ILE A 53 -7.01 6.33 1.95
C ILE A 53 -7.00 4.94 2.56
N TYR A 54 -8.09 4.60 3.25
CA TYR A 54 -8.30 3.25 3.75
C TYR A 54 -8.81 2.35 2.63
N GLY A 55 -8.07 1.29 2.30
CA GLY A 55 -8.51 0.30 1.32
C GLY A 55 -7.43 -0.68 0.88
N ASP A 56 -7.89 -1.77 0.28
CA ASP A 56 -7.03 -2.85 -0.22
C ASP A 56 -6.49 -2.52 -1.61
N VAL A 57 -5.20 -2.75 -1.82
CA VAL A 57 -4.54 -2.61 -3.12
C VAL A 57 -5.06 -3.61 -4.16
N LEU A 58 -5.77 -4.66 -3.74
CA LEU A 58 -6.47 -5.58 -4.65
C LEU A 58 -7.81 -5.01 -5.16
N ASN A 59 -8.25 -3.85 -4.67
CA ASN A 59 -9.43 -3.17 -5.17
C ASN A 59 -9.09 -2.33 -6.41
N ARG A 60 -9.39 -2.90 -7.58
CA ARG A 60 -9.12 -2.28 -8.89
C ARG A 60 -9.75 -0.89 -9.05
N GLU A 61 -11.02 -0.73 -8.65
CA GLU A 61 -11.74 0.54 -8.82
C GLU A 61 -11.15 1.64 -7.92
N LEU A 62 -10.75 1.27 -6.70
CA LEU A 62 -10.05 2.18 -5.80
C LEU A 62 -8.70 2.57 -6.37
N LEU A 63 -7.88 1.60 -6.80
CA LEU A 63 -6.60 1.87 -7.44
C LEU A 63 -6.75 2.80 -8.64
N LYS A 64 -7.71 2.53 -9.52
CA LYS A 64 -7.97 3.35 -10.70
C LYS A 64 -8.24 4.80 -10.34
N LYS A 65 -9.14 5.04 -9.38
CA LYS A 65 -9.45 6.40 -8.90
C LYS A 65 -8.22 7.08 -8.29
N THR A 66 -7.48 6.39 -7.43
CA THR A 66 -6.35 6.98 -6.73
C THR A 66 -5.16 7.25 -7.65
N VAL A 67 -4.89 6.36 -8.61
CA VAL A 67 -3.79 6.51 -9.58
C VAL A 67 -4.05 7.68 -10.53
N GLN A 68 -5.31 7.91 -10.93
CA GLN A 68 -5.68 9.06 -11.77
C GLN A 68 -5.41 10.42 -11.10
N GLU A 69 -5.32 10.47 -9.78
CA GLU A 69 -5.10 11.70 -9.00
C GLU A 69 -3.61 11.97 -8.71
N VAL A 70 -2.68 11.12 -9.19
CA VAL A 70 -1.25 11.26 -8.89
C VAL A 70 -0.37 11.10 -10.13
N ASP A 71 0.77 11.79 -10.14
CA ASP A 71 1.75 11.70 -11.24
C ASP A 71 2.71 10.52 -11.12
N THR A 72 2.81 9.91 -9.93
CA THR A 72 3.80 8.86 -9.64
C THR A 72 3.28 7.93 -8.56
N THR A 73 3.57 6.64 -8.71
CA THR A 73 3.22 5.58 -7.78
C THR A 73 4.48 4.93 -7.21
N VAL A 74 4.47 4.62 -5.92
CA VAL A 74 5.48 3.82 -5.22
C VAL A 74 4.74 2.67 -4.57
N HIS A 75 5.00 1.45 -5.03
CA HIS A 75 4.36 0.25 -4.51
C HIS A 75 5.26 -0.38 -3.43
N LEU A 76 5.02 0.00 -2.17
CA LEU A 76 5.70 -0.57 -1.01
C LEU A 76 4.86 -1.66 -0.34
N ALA A 77 3.69 -2.00 -0.89
CA ALA A 77 2.77 -3.02 -0.40
C ALA A 77 3.43 -4.39 -0.36
N ALA A 78 4.06 -4.64 0.78
CA ALA A 78 4.70 -5.88 1.10
C ALA A 78 4.09 -6.39 2.40
N TRP A 79 3.31 -7.46 2.32
CA TRP A 79 2.90 -8.16 3.53
C TRP A 79 4.13 -8.86 4.13
N SER A 80 4.76 -8.20 5.09
CA SER A 80 5.99 -8.66 5.74
C SER A 80 5.70 -8.98 7.18
N VAL A 81 5.54 -10.27 7.46
CA VAL A 81 5.31 -10.78 8.81
C VAL A 81 6.64 -10.77 9.58
N LEU A 82 7.02 -9.65 10.18
CA LEU A 82 8.08 -9.60 11.21
C LEU A 82 7.47 -9.79 12.60
N SER A 83 6.71 -10.87 12.77
CA SER A 83 6.29 -11.32 14.10
C SER A 83 7.10 -12.57 14.44
N ILE A 84 8.00 -12.42 15.42
CA ILE A 84 8.81 -13.49 16.01
C ILE A 84 7.93 -14.56 16.72
N HIS A 85 6.60 -14.40 16.67
CA HIS A 85 5.59 -15.35 17.16
C HIS A 85 4.87 -16.15 16.05
N ALA A 86 5.27 -16.04 14.78
CA ALA A 86 4.52 -16.59 13.63
C ALA A 86 4.81 -18.08 13.31
N ALA A 87 4.76 -18.97 14.30
CA ALA A 87 4.88 -20.42 14.07
C ALA A 87 3.61 -21.06 13.46
N ASN A 88 2.47 -20.34 13.42
CA ASN A 88 1.20 -20.89 12.93
C ASN A 88 0.72 -20.14 11.67
N LYS A 89 1.25 -20.54 10.50
CA LYS A 89 0.90 -19.97 9.19
C LYS A 89 -0.30 -20.73 8.61
N THR A 90 -1.51 -20.20 8.75
CA THR A 90 -2.68 -20.70 8.01
C THR A 90 -2.48 -20.49 6.49
N LEU A 91 -3.11 -21.31 5.66
CA LEU A 91 -3.03 -21.21 4.20
C LEU A 91 -3.39 -19.79 3.71
N TRP A 92 -4.45 -19.21 4.28
CA TRP A 92 -4.86 -17.82 4.07
C TRP A 92 -3.70 -16.83 4.22
N LYS A 93 -2.87 -16.99 5.26
CA LYS A 93 -1.71 -16.13 5.55
C LYS A 93 -0.52 -16.31 4.61
N ARG A 94 -0.48 -17.37 3.80
CA ARG A 94 0.52 -17.48 2.73
C ARG A 94 -0.05 -16.92 1.44
N THR A 95 -1.29 -17.27 1.13
CA THR A 95 -2.00 -16.81 -0.06
C THR A 95 -2.10 -15.29 -0.10
N ARG A 96 -2.55 -14.63 0.97
CA ARG A 96 -2.66 -13.16 1.03
C ARG A 96 -1.31 -12.46 0.83
N SER A 97 -0.20 -13.05 1.28
CA SER A 97 1.14 -12.48 1.04
C SER A 97 1.49 -12.45 -0.43
N CYS A 98 1.20 -13.52 -1.14
CA CYS A 98 1.46 -13.62 -2.57
C CYS A 98 0.51 -12.73 -3.36
N LEU A 99 -0.75 -12.61 -2.92
CA LEU A 99 -1.74 -11.73 -3.55
C LEU A 99 -1.30 -10.27 -3.46
N VAL A 100 -1.00 -9.76 -2.27
CA VAL A 100 -0.62 -8.35 -2.08
C VAL A 100 0.68 -8.02 -2.83
N LYS A 101 1.70 -8.88 -2.70
CA LYS A 101 3.02 -8.64 -3.33
C LYS A 101 3.03 -8.84 -4.85
N GLY A 102 2.32 -9.85 -5.34
CA GLY A 102 2.36 -10.25 -6.74
C GLY A 102 1.18 -9.71 -7.54
N ILE A 103 -0.04 -9.98 -7.09
CA ILE A 103 -1.26 -9.53 -7.79
C ILE A 103 -1.47 -8.03 -7.60
N GLY A 104 -1.20 -7.48 -6.42
CA GLY A 104 -1.30 -6.03 -6.17
C GLY A 104 -0.44 -5.21 -7.12
N HIS A 105 0.83 -5.60 -7.31
CA HIS A 105 1.73 -4.96 -8.28
C HIS A 105 1.19 -5.08 -9.71
N ARG A 106 0.80 -6.30 -10.13
CA ARG A 106 0.26 -6.52 -11.48
C ARG A 106 -1.01 -5.71 -11.73
N LEU A 107 -1.90 -5.63 -10.75
CA LEU A 107 -3.14 -4.87 -10.88
C LEU A 107 -2.87 -3.37 -10.99
N LEU A 108 -1.86 -2.86 -10.29
CA LEU A 108 -1.40 -1.48 -10.46
C LEU A 108 -0.86 -1.25 -11.87
N ASP A 109 -0.05 -2.16 -12.40
CA ASP A 109 0.47 -2.08 -13.77
C ASP A 109 -0.68 -2.12 -14.80
N GLU A 110 -1.62 -3.05 -14.69
CA GLU A 110 -2.80 -3.15 -15.57
C GLU A 110 -3.64 -1.87 -15.54
N VAL A 111 -3.84 -1.28 -14.36
CA VAL A 111 -4.55 -0.01 -14.20
C VAL A 111 -3.79 1.13 -14.88
N LEU A 112 -2.45 1.17 -14.75
CA LEU A 112 -1.62 2.17 -15.41
C LEU A 112 -1.64 2.00 -16.93
N GLU A 113 -1.55 0.78 -17.44
CA GLU A 113 -1.63 0.47 -18.87
C GLU A 113 -2.97 0.89 -19.47
N ASP A 114 -4.08 0.58 -18.78
CA ASP A 114 -5.42 1.02 -19.16
C ASP A 114 -5.53 2.56 -19.23
N LEU A 115 -4.97 3.25 -18.24
CA LEU A 115 -5.05 4.72 -18.15
C LEU A 115 -4.16 5.42 -19.18
N LEU A 116 -3.00 4.85 -19.47
CA LEU A 116 -2.05 5.37 -20.44
C LEU A 116 -2.40 4.96 -21.88
N GLY A 117 -3.43 4.12 -22.07
CA GLY A 117 -3.81 3.60 -23.39
C GLY A 117 -2.74 2.68 -23.99
N LEU A 118 -1.93 2.03 -23.16
CA LEU A 118 -0.87 1.10 -23.57
C LEU A 118 -1.39 -0.32 -23.83
N CYS A 119 -2.66 -0.59 -23.51
CA CYS A 119 -3.29 -1.87 -23.82
C CYS A 119 -3.65 -1.95 -25.33
N GLY A 120 -2.68 -2.37 -26.15
CA GLY A 120 -2.90 -2.83 -27.53
C GLY A 120 -1.89 -2.33 -28.58
N THR A 121 -0.77 -3.06 -28.73
CA THR A 121 -0.13 -3.36 -30.03
C THR A 121 0.27 -4.82 -30.09
#